data_AF-A0A353F405-F1
#
_entry.id   AF-A0A353F405-F1
#
_cell.length_a   1.000
_cell.length_b   1.000
_cell.length_c   1.000
_cell.angle_alpha   90.00
_cell.angle_beta   90.00
_cell.angle_gamma   90.00
#
_symmetry.space_group_name_H-M   'P 1'
#
loop_
_entity.id
_entity.type
_entity.pdbx_description
1 polymer ?
#
loop_
_entity_poly.entity_id
_entity_poly.type
_entity_poly.pdbx_seq_one_letter_code
_entity_poly.pdbx_strand_id
1 'polypeptide(L)' 'MIRLSILFQDEWLVAIDKPPGFLVHPSDQPTSEDLVSMKILRDQIEERIRVIHRLDQPTSG' A
#
# COMPACT_ATOMS: atom_id res chain seq x y z
N MET A 1 -11.30 2.64 10.08
CA MET A 1 -10.47 3.24 9.01
C MET A 1 -9.16 2.47 8.99
N ILE A 2 -8.82 1.79 7.89
CA ILE A 2 -7.58 1.00 7.81
C ILE A 2 -6.41 1.96 7.64
N ARG A 3 -5.31 1.73 8.37
CA ARG A 3 -4.08 2.52 8.28
C ARG A 3 -2.88 1.59 8.14
N LEU A 4 -1.89 2.05 7.39
CA LEU A 4 -0.62 1.34 7.17
C LEU A 4 0.44 1.93 8.09
N SER A 5 1.29 1.06 8.63
CA SER A 5 2.43 1.47 9.44
C SER A 5 3.49 2.07 8.52
N ILE A 6 3.82 3.36 8.69
CA ILE A 6 4.88 4.03 7.94
C ILE A 6 6.19 3.82 8.69
N LEU A 7 7.15 3.17 8.04
CA LEU A 7 8.48 2.93 8.57
C LEU A 7 9.43 4.09 8.29
N PHE A 8 9.22 4.76 7.15
CA PHE A 8 10.04 5.89 6.70
C PHE A 8 9.23 6.79 5.76
N GLN A 9 9.42 8.10 5.85
CA GLN A 9 8.85 9.07 4.92
C GLN A 9 9.75 10.30 4.83
N ASP A 10 10.08 10.70 3.61
CA ASP A 10 10.68 11.99 3.28
C ASP A 10 9.99 12.62 2.05
N GLU A 11 10.59 13.66 1.47
CA GLU A 11 10.03 14.39 0.30
C GLU A 11 10.02 13.56 -1.01
N TRP A 12 10.77 12.45 -1.08
CA TRP A 12 10.97 11.65 -2.28
C TRP A 12 10.29 10.27 -2.18
N LEU A 13 10.31 9.66 -0.99
CA LEU A 13 9.90 8.27 -0.80
C LEU A 13 9.19 8.02 0.53
N VAL A 14 8.32 7.02 0.50
CA VAL A 14 7.61 6.50 1.67
C VAL A 14 7.72 4.98 1.67
N ALA A 15 8.08 4.42 2.82
CA ALA A 15 8.15 2.98 3.06
C ALA A 15 7.16 2.60 4.17
N ILE A 16 6.46 1.49 3.96
CA ILE A 16 5.47 0.96 4.89
C ILE A 16 5.84 -0.47 5.27
N ASP A 17 5.38 -0.90 6.44
CA ASP A 17 5.28 -2.34 6.77
C ASP A 17 3.93 -2.84 6.24
N LYS A 18 3.96 -3.52 5.09
CA LYS A 18 2.74 -4.00 4.43
C LYS A 18 2.23 -5.25 5.15
N PRO A 19 0.96 -5.28 5.62
CA PRO A 19 0.40 -6.50 6.18
C PRO A 19 0.26 -7.61 5.11
N PRO A 20 0.30 -8.90 5.51
CA PRO A 20 -0.05 -10.00 4.61
C PRO A 20 -1.55 -9.91 4.23
N GLY A 21 -1.91 -10.38 3.05
CA GLY A 21 -3.26 -10.30 2.49
C GLY A 21 -3.55 -9.01 1.73
N PHE A 22 -2.72 -7.98 1.89
CA PHE A 22 -2.89 -6.70 1.18
C PHE A 22 -2.19 -6.75 -0.18
N LEU A 23 -2.90 -6.29 -1.20
CA LEU A 23 -2.34 -6.03 -2.52
C LEU A 23 -1.49 -4.75 -2.49
N VAL A 24 -0.43 -4.70 -3.28
CA VAL A 24 0.36 -3.47 -3.46
C VAL A 24 -0.36 -2.49 -4.37
N HIS A 25 -0.72 -2.95 -5.57
CA HIS A 25 -1.52 -2.23 -6.57
C HIS A 25 -2.84 -2.98 -6.82
N PRO A 26 -3.85 -2.38 -7.47
CA PRO A 26 -5.09 -3.07 -7.85
C PRO A 26 -4.80 -4.36 -8.63
N SER A 27 -5.65 -5.38 -8.44
CA SER A 27 -5.67 -6.57 -9.30
C SER A 27 -6.35 -6.24 -10.64
N ASP A 28 -6.16 -7.10 -11.65
CA ASP A 28 -6.87 -6.99 -12.93
C ASP A 28 -8.37 -7.35 -12.78
N GLN A 29 -8.74 -8.03 -11.69
CA GLN A 29 -10.10 -8.44 -11.36
C GLN A 29 -10.44 -7.95 -9.94
N PRO A 30 -10.68 -6.63 -9.77
CA PRO A 30 -10.84 -6.04 -8.45
C PRO A 30 -12.12 -6.51 -7.77
N THR A 31 -12.02 -6.81 -6.47
CA THR A 31 -13.18 -7.09 -5.62
C THR A 31 -13.40 -5.97 -4.61
N SER A 32 -14.61 -5.89 -4.04
CA SER A 32 -14.89 -4.95 -2.95
C SER A 32 -14.13 -5.26 -1.66
N GLU A 33 -13.58 -6.47 -1.54
CA GLU A 33 -12.85 -6.96 -0.39
C GLU A 33 -11.34 -6.64 -0.49
N ASP A 34 -10.87 -6.19 -1.66
CA ASP A 34 -9.45 -5.94 -1.93
C ASP A 34 -8.90 -4.81 -1.07
N LEU A 35 -7.93 -5.15 -0.22
CA LEU A 35 -7.14 -4.18 0.54
C LEU A 35 -5.91 -3.77 -0.25
N VAL A 36 -5.97 -2.60 -0.89
CA VAL A 36 -4.91 -2.10 -1.78
C VAL A 36 -4.04 -1.05 -1.07
N SER A 37 -2.83 -1.44 -0.72
CA SER A 37 -1.88 -0.64 0.07
C SER A 37 -1.58 0.71 -0.56
N MET A 38 -1.38 0.76 -1.88
CA MET A 38 -1.16 2.03 -2.60
C MET A 38 -2.33 3.02 -2.44
N LYS A 39 -3.58 2.53 -2.46
CA LYS A 39 -4.75 3.41 -2.30
C LYS A 39 -4.87 3.89 -0.85
N ILE A 40 -4.73 2.95 0.10
CA ILE A 40 -4.79 3.25 1.53
C ILE A 40 -3.71 4.25 1.92
N LEU A 41 -2.46 4.05 1.45
CA LEU A 41 -1.35 4.95 1.75
C LEU A 41 -1.56 6.33 1.14
N ARG A 42 -1.93 6.40 -0.15
CA ARG A 42 -2.28 7.65 -0.84
C ARG A 42 -3.31 8.45 -0.06
N ASP A 43 -4.39 7.79 0.37
CA ASP A 43 -5.48 8.43 1.09
C ASP A 43 -5.06 8.80 2.54
N GLN A 44 -4.15 8.02 3.15
CA GLN A 44 -3.61 8.28 4.49
C GLN A 44 -2.67 9.48 4.55
N ILE A 45 -1.85 9.72 3.50
CA ILE A 45 -0.89 10.82 3.45
C ILE A 45 -1.39 12.02 2.63
N GLU A 46 -2.57 11.90 2.01
CA GLU A 46 -3.19 12.93 1.16
C GLU A 46 -2.34 13.38 -0.05
N GLU A 47 -1.43 12.51 -0.51
CA GLU A 47 -0.53 12.78 -1.63
C GLU A 47 -0.55 11.70 -2.70
N ARG A 48 -0.25 12.08 -3.96
CA ARG A 48 -0.11 11.12 -5.05
C ARG A 48 1.19 10.34 -4.92
N ILE A 49 1.09 9.03 -4.92
CA ILE A 49 2.25 8.13 -4.89
C ILE A 49 2.33 7.25 -6.14
N ARG A 50 3.53 6.72 -6.40
CA ARG A 50 3.78 5.67 -7.39
C ARG A 50 4.51 4.51 -6.72
N VAL A 51 4.07 3.29 -7.03
CA VAL A 51 4.72 2.07 -6.57
C VAL A 51 5.97 1.84 -7.41
N ILE A 52 7.11 1.57 -6.76
CA ILE A 52 8.40 1.28 -7.42
C ILE A 52 8.79 -0.20 -7.37
N HIS A 53 8.25 -0.95 -6.41
CA HIS A 53 8.43 -2.40 -6.27
C HIS A 53 7.17 -3.01 -5.65
N ARG A 54 7.03 -4.34 -5.68
CA ARG A 54 5.89 -5.03 -5.06
C ARG A 54 6.33 -6.24 -4.24
N LEU A 55 5.57 -6.49 -3.18
CA LEU A 55 5.49 -7.78 -2.51
C LEU A 55 4.21 -8.48 -2.97
N ASP A 56 4.25 -9.81 -3.02
CA ASP A 56 3.05 -10.60 -3.31
C ASP A 56 2.02 -10.47 -2.18
N GLN A 57 0.75 -10.73 -2.51
CA GLN A 57 -0.36 -10.57 -1.57
C GLN A 57 -0.13 -11.28 -0.22
N PRO A 58 0.31 -12.56 -0.15
CA PRO A 58 0.53 -13.22 1.13
C PRO A 58 1.79 -12.76 1.87
N THR A 59 2.72 -12.05 1.19
CA THR A 59 3.98 -11.59 1.77
C THR A 59 3.75 -10.33 2.60
N SER A 60 4.41 -10.22 3.76
CA SER A 60 4.41 -9.03 4.61
C SER A 60 5.77 -8.34 4.64
N GLY A 61 5.78 -7.10 5.14
CA GLY A 61 6.98 -6.28 5.31
C GLY A 61 7.06 -5.09 4.36
#